data_AF-A0A1G1Z8H4-F1
#
_entry.id   AF-A0A1G1Z8H4-F1
#
_cell.length_a   1.000
_cell.length_b   1.000
_cell.length_c   1.000
_cell.angle_alpha   90.00
_cell.angle_beta   90.00
_cell.angle_gamma   90.00
#
_symmetry.space_group_name_H-M   'P 1'
#
loop_
_entity.id
_entity.type
_entity.pdbx_description
1 polymer ?
#
loop_
_entity_poly.entity_id
_entity_poly.type
_entity_poly.pdbx_seq_one_letter_code
_entity_poly.pdbx_strand_id
1 'polypeptide(L)' 'MKEVFIHGFKIKYEESEQAGVNYLLNDLDVNESRVFFDQARDKKYVEFEDDKEGQYTLSYNREGSYTLIRRS' A
#
# COMPACT_ATOMS: atom_id res chain seq x y z
N MET A 1 -13.22 -7.19 -0.82
CA MET A 1 -12.53 -5.89 -0.93
C MET A 1 -12.95 -4.92 0.16
N LYS A 2 -12.00 -4.48 0.99
CA LYS A 2 -12.12 -3.45 2.02
C LYS A 2 -11.52 -2.13 1.51
N GLU A 3 -11.91 -1.01 2.13
CA GLU A 3 -11.33 0.31 1.86
C GLU A 3 -10.81 0.93 3.16
N VAL A 4 -9.66 1.62 3.09
CA VAL A 4 -9.07 2.35 4.22
C VAL A 4 -8.36 3.60 3.74
N PHE A 5 -8.20 4.59 4.61
CA PHE A 5 -7.31 5.73 4.37
C PHE A 5 -6.03 5.55 5.17
N ILE A 6 -4.89 5.52 4.49
CA ILE A 6 -3.57 5.55 5.10
C ILE A 6 -2.97 6.92 4.81
N HIS A 7 -2.74 7.72 5.85
CA HIS A 7 -2.07 9.03 5.75
C HIS A 7 -2.66 9.99 4.68
N GLY A 8 -3.97 9.86 4.40
CA GLY A 8 -4.70 10.63 3.39
C GLY A 8 -4.89 9.93 2.04
N PHE A 9 -4.28 8.77 1.81
CA PHE A 9 -4.41 7.99 0.57
C PHE A 9 -5.47 6.90 0.72
N LYS A 10 -6.41 6.84 -0.25
CA LYS A 10 -7.46 5.82 -0.27
C LYS A 10 -6.92 4.52 -0.86
N ILE A 11 -7.00 3.43 -0.09
CA ILE A 11 -6.52 2.09 -0.49
C ILE A 11 -7.66 1.08 -0.51
N LYS A 12 -7.65 0.22 -1.52
CA LYS A 12 -8.50 -0.95 -1.67
C LYS A 12 -7.64 -2.22 -1.50
N TYR A 13 -8.11 -3.18 -0.72
CA TYR A 13 -7.36 -4.41 -0.42
C TYR A 13 -8.30 -5.56 -0.04
N GLU A 14 -7.86 -6.82 -0.08
CA GLU A 14 -8.56 -7.95 0.51
C GLU A 14 -8.07 -8.22 1.94
N GLU A 15 -8.82 -9.01 2.71
CA GLU A 15 -8.47 -9.31 4.11
C GLU A 15 -7.10 -9.98 4.26
N SER A 16 -6.64 -10.71 3.23
CA SER A 16 -5.31 -11.32 3.17
C SER A 16 -4.15 -10.32 3.16
N GLU A 17 -4.39 -9.06 2.78
CA GLU A 17 -3.36 -8.00 2.75
C GLU A 17 -3.35 -7.15 4.02
N GLN A 18 -4.05 -7.55 5.08
CA GLN A 18 -4.15 -6.76 6.32
C GLN A 18 -2.77 -6.46 6.94
N ALA A 19 -1.80 -7.37 6.80
CA ALA A 19 -0.42 -7.15 7.26
C ALA A 19 0.25 -6.00 6.50
N GLY A 20 0.18 -5.98 5.16
CA GLY A 20 0.73 -4.87 4.36
C GLY A 20 0.04 -3.52 4.62
N VAL A 21 -1.26 -3.53 4.93
CA VAL A 21 -1.97 -2.32 5.39
C VAL A 21 -1.43 -1.84 6.73
N ASN A 22 -1.25 -2.74 7.70
CA ASN A 22 -0.72 -2.38 9.01
C ASN A 22 0.72 -1.86 8.90
N TYR A 23 1.53 -2.44 8.02
CA TYR A 23 2.89 -2.00 7.76
C TYR A 23 2.94 -0.55 7.27
N LEU A 24 2.16 -0.23 6.24
CA LEU A 24 2.08 1.13 5.69
C LEU A 24 1.46 2.14 6.68
N LEU A 25 0.57 1.70 7.57
CA LEU A 25 -0.16 2.58 8.49
C LEU A 25 0.59 2.84 9.80
N ASN A 26 1.16 1.79 10.40
CA ASN A 26 1.63 1.80 11.79
C ASN A 26 3.13 1.51 11.93
N ASP A 27 3.72 0.71 11.03
CA ASP A 27 5.10 0.24 11.23
C ASP A 27 6.13 1.20 10.60
N LEU A 28 5.73 1.91 9.54
CA LEU A 28 6.53 2.96 8.92
C LEU A 28 6.20 4.34 9.47
N ASP A 29 7.20 5.23 9.49
CA ASP A 29 6.91 6.66 9.64
C ASP A 29 6.03 7.15 8.47
N VAL A 30 5.23 8.18 8.74
CA VAL A 30 4.34 8.77 7.74
C VAL A 30 5.09 9.19 6.47
N ASN A 31 6.32 9.68 6.58
CA ASN A 31 7.10 10.12 5.43
C ASN A 31 7.66 8.94 4.62
N GLU A 32 8.06 7.86 5.30
CA GLU A 32 8.53 6.63 4.63
C GLU A 32 7.37 5.96 3.89
N SER A 33 6.22 5.84 4.55
CA SER A 33 5.00 5.31 3.95
C SER A 33 4.58 6.11 2.70
N ARG A 34 4.65 7.45 2.77
CA ARG A 34 4.39 8.37 1.65
C ARG A 34 5.23 8.10 0.41
N VAL A 35 6.49 7.71 0.57
CA VAL A 35 7.37 7.39 -0.56
C VAL A 35 6.77 6.30 -1.45
N PHE A 36 6.11 5.29 -0.87
CA PHE A 36 5.45 4.24 -1.66
C PHE A 36 4.26 4.77 -2.46
N PHE A 37 3.43 5.63 -1.88
CA PHE A 37 2.28 6.22 -2.58
C PHE A 37 2.71 7.16 -3.71
N ASP A 38 3.75 7.95 -3.52
CA ASP A 38 4.30 8.83 -4.55
C ASP A 38 4.93 8.02 -5.68
N GLN A 39 5.73 7.00 -5.36
CA GLN A 39 6.31 6.12 -6.38
C GLN A 39 5.25 5.37 -7.18
N ALA A 40 4.20 4.84 -6.52
CA ALA A 40 3.10 4.19 -7.20
C ALA A 40 2.30 5.15 -8.08
N ARG A 41 2.10 6.40 -7.67
CA ARG A 41 1.44 7.42 -8.49
C ARG A 41 2.21 7.69 -9.77
N ASP A 42 3.52 7.84 -9.65
CA ASP A 42 4.41 8.22 -10.75
C ASP A 42 4.67 7.04 -11.71
N LYS A 43 4.93 5.84 -11.17
CA LYS A 43 5.29 4.63 -11.94
C LYS A 43 4.11 3.68 -12.20
N LYS A 44 2.91 4.02 -11.75
CA LYS A 44 1.69 3.19 -11.71
C LYS A 44 1.71 2.06 -10.69
N TYR A 45 2.87 1.64 -10.19
CA TYR A 45 2.98 0.71 -9.08
C TYR A 45 4.30 0.88 -8.34
N VAL A 46 4.36 0.36 -7.13
CA VAL A 46 5.59 0.13 -6.37
C VAL A 46 5.50 -1.21 -5.66
N GLU A 47 6.68 -1.77 -5.39
CA GLU A 47 6.87 -3.03 -4.69
C GLU A 47 7.47 -2.75 -3.32
N PHE A 48 7.04 -3.49 -2.30
CA PHE A 48 7.66 -3.42 -0.98
C PHE A 48 7.50 -4.74 -0.22
N GLU A 49 8.26 -4.86 0.85
CA GLU A 49 8.27 -5.99 1.76
C GLU A 49 7.94 -5.49 3.17
N ASP A 50 7.14 -6.24 3.94
CA ASP A 50 6.92 -5.97 5.36
C ASP A 50 8.03 -6.60 6.24
N ASP A 51 7.94 -6.41 7.54
CA ASP A 51 8.89 -6.96 8.53
C ASP A 51 8.84 -8.50 8.67
N LYS A 52 7.87 -9.16 8.03
CA LYS A 52 7.62 -10.60 8.09
C LYS A 52 7.77 -11.26 6.72
N GLU A 53 8.57 -10.66 5.85
CA GLU A 53 8.85 -11.15 4.49
C GLU A 53 7.60 -11.20 3.59
N GLY A 54 6.55 -10.48 3.96
CA GLY A 54 5.35 -10.30 3.16
C GLY A 54 5.64 -9.38 1.99
N GLN A 55 5.50 -9.88 0.76
CA GLN A 55 5.74 -9.10 -0.45
C GLN A 55 4.45 -8.50 -0.97
N TYR A 56 4.45 -7.22 -1.33
CA TYR A 56 3.26 -6.52 -1.81
C TYR A 56 3.53 -5.66 -3.04
N THR A 57 2.48 -5.47 -3.83
CA THR A 57 2.41 -4.45 -4.88
C THR A 57 1.34 -3.43 -4.50
N LEU A 58 1.70 -2.15 -4.46
CA LEU A 58 0.77 -1.04 -4.36
C LEU A 58 0.62 -0.38 -5.74
N SER A 59 -0.57 -0.46 -6.32
CA SER A 59 -0.87 0.07 -7.67
C SER A 59 -1.72 1.33 -7.58
N TYR A 60 -1.43 2.33 -8.42
CA TYR A 60 -2.24 3.55 -8.51
C TYR A 60 -3.34 3.41 -9.57
N ASN A 61 -4.58 3.64 -9.17
CA ASN A 61 -5.78 3.56 -10.00
C ASN A 61 -6.07 4.92 -10.66
N ARG A 62 -6.76 4.91 -11.81
CA ARG A 62 -7.06 6.14 -12.58
C ARG A 62 -7.93 7.13 -11.80
N GLU A 63 -8.76 6.66 -10.89
CA GLU A 63 -9.64 7.49 -10.05
C GLU A 63 -8.98 8.08 -8.80
N GLY A 64 -7.66 7.97 -8.66
CA GLY A 64 -6.94 8.55 -7.52
C GLY A 64 -6.91 7.70 -6.26
N SER A 65 -7.30 6.43 -6.37
CA SER A 65 -7.17 5.43 -5.29
C SER A 65 -5.98 4.49 -5.55
N TYR A 66 -5.64 3.69 -4.55
CA TYR A 66 -4.60 2.67 -4.64
C TYR A 66 -5.19 1.28 -4.42
N THR A 67 -4.58 0.26 -5.00
CA THR A 67 -4.90 -1.15 -4.77
C THR A 67 -3.68 -1.84 -4.22
N LEU A 68 -3.80 -2.50 -3.06
CA LEU A 68 -2.74 -3.31 -2.46
C LEU A 68 -3.01 -4.79 -2.76
N ILE A 69 -2.00 -5.49 -3.26
CA ILE A 69 -2.08 -6.92 -3.57
C ILE A 69 -0.84 -7.60 -2.97
N ARG A 70 -1.05 -8.73 -2.27
CA ARG A 70 0.07 -9.57 -1.81
C ARG A 70 0.60 -10.41 -2.96
N ARG A 71 1.92 -10.56 -3.02
CA ARG A 71 2.62 -11.44 -3.94
C ARG A 71 3.09 -12.68 -3.20
N SER A 72 2.96 -13.81 -3.90
CA SER A 72 3.32 -15.14 -3.43
C SER A 72 4.81 -15.32 -3.25
#